data_AF-A0A1I2REZ5-F1
#
_entry.id   AF-A0A1I2REZ5-F1
#
_cell.length_a   1.000
_cell.length_b   1.000
_cell.length_c   1.000
_cell.angle_alpha   90.00
_cell.angle_beta   90.00
_cell.angle_gamma   90.00
#
_symmetry.space_group_name_H-M   'P 1'
#
loop_
_entity.id
_entity.type
_entity.pdbx_description
1 polymer ?
#
loop_
_entity_poly.entity_id
_entity_poly.type
_entity_poly.pdbx_seq_one_letter_code
_entity_poly.pdbx_strand_id
1 'polypeptide(L)'
;MENNNKETNEQVDIEMTIDVKNKELEELLDDYNEHKDAPHLTRLVNHIAISRVLVPALMNDDEQPVPCFIQNKNGELYMPIYTSKEQIPEEPKSPIIINMPFIAVADMATNPELNVTGIVINAFSGNLIFKKQLLEKIMRVEKAKREGDIKGVQLTEEQYHVLTRKQVEFTLLPKKLFDEGEKLMDEISDGKEEYMDQLYEDFYQEKRLYPYLEEEFSVMTMNLNENLRILRVDFPERYMEVPSCYRVYLVWDKEKEEGRYFTIEKTENSDERLLGEVVEEISHVDHGTAPVEGAELQTIVDLVMKEEVEA
;
A
#
# COMPACT_ATOMS: atom_id res chain seq x y z
N MET A 1 -27.39 -44.40 15.12
CA MET A 1 -27.17 -43.10 14.45
C MET A 1 -26.08 -42.42 15.24
N GLU A 2 -24.85 -42.55 14.76
CA GLU A 2 -23.69 -41.85 15.31
C GLU A 2 -23.70 -40.42 14.78
N ASN A 3 -23.38 -39.46 15.65
CA ASN A 3 -22.93 -38.16 15.21
C ASN A 3 -21.55 -37.94 15.82
N ASN A 4 -20.54 -38.24 15.01
CA ASN A 4 -19.16 -37.85 15.23
C ASN A 4 -19.07 -36.34 14.99
N ASN A 5 -18.72 -35.55 16.00
CA ASN A 5 -17.80 -34.45 15.77
C ASN A 5 -16.94 -34.24 17.00
N LYS A 6 -15.64 -34.30 16.73
CA LYS A 6 -14.53 -34.35 17.65
C LYS A 6 -14.49 -33.11 18.52
N GLU A 7 -14.19 -33.32 19.79
CA GLU A 7 -13.53 -32.35 20.64
C GLU A 7 -12.30 -31.81 19.90
N THR A 8 -12.42 -30.62 19.34
CA THR A 8 -11.27 -29.78 19.04
C THR A 8 -11.19 -28.81 20.20
N ASN A 9 -10.47 -29.26 21.21
CA ASN A 9 -9.92 -28.40 22.24
C ASN A 9 -8.80 -27.59 21.57
N GLU A 10 -9.18 -26.66 20.68
CA GLU A 10 -8.28 -25.63 20.22
C GLU A 10 -8.16 -24.66 21.38
N GLN A 11 -7.08 -24.80 22.16
CA GLN A 11 -6.53 -23.64 22.83
C GLN A 11 -6.46 -22.55 21.76
N VAL A 12 -7.23 -21.49 21.95
CA VAL A 12 -7.12 -20.29 21.14
C VAL A 12 -5.70 -19.81 21.39
N ASP A 13 -4.79 -20.11 20.47
CA ASP A 13 -3.44 -19.58 20.46
C ASP A 13 -3.59 -18.06 20.38
N ILE A 14 -3.38 -17.39 21.51
CA ILE A 14 -3.34 -15.92 21.63
C ILE A 14 -1.99 -15.41 21.07
N GLU A 15 -1.49 -16.03 20.00
CA GLU A 15 -0.47 -15.42 19.16
C GLU A 15 -1.17 -14.49 18.16
N MET A 16 -1.72 -13.40 18.71
CA MET A 16 -1.97 -12.21 17.91
C MET A 16 -0.59 -11.73 17.43
N THR A 17 -0.26 -11.92 16.17
CA THR A 17 0.91 -11.32 15.53
C THR A 17 0.79 -9.80 15.64
N ILE A 18 1.38 -9.26 16.71
CA ILE A 18 1.47 -7.82 16.94
C ILE A 18 2.62 -7.33 16.06
N ASP A 19 2.38 -7.12 14.77
CA ASP A 19 3.31 -6.38 13.90
C ASP A 19 2.50 -5.50 12.95
N VAL A 20 1.64 -4.67 13.53
CA VAL A 20 0.95 -3.61 12.81
C VAL A 20 1.83 -2.37 12.85
N LYS A 21 2.31 -1.95 11.68
CA LYS A 21 2.97 -0.66 11.47
C LYS A 21 2.33 0.03 10.26
N ASN A 22 1.35 0.90 10.51
CA ASN A 22 0.65 1.60 9.43
C ASN A 22 1.41 2.87 9.01
N LYS A 23 2.51 2.70 8.27
CA LYS A 23 3.35 3.85 7.81
C LYS A 23 2.56 4.83 6.94
N GLU A 24 1.77 4.34 5.99
CA GLU A 24 0.93 5.18 5.12
C GLU A 24 -0.14 5.96 5.92
N LEU A 25 -0.74 5.34 6.93
CA LEU A 25 -1.67 6.02 7.82
C LEU A 25 -0.98 7.12 8.64
N GLU A 26 0.26 6.89 9.08
CA GLU A 26 1.06 7.91 9.77
C GLU A 26 1.39 9.09 8.85
N GLU A 27 1.81 8.84 7.61
CA GLU A 27 2.04 9.88 6.60
C GLU A 27 0.77 10.70 6.30
N LEU A 28 -0.39 10.04 6.18
CA LEU A 28 -1.69 10.72 5.98
C LEU A 28 -2.15 11.51 7.21
N LEU A 29 -1.78 11.08 8.42
CA LEU A 29 -2.04 11.83 9.65
C LEU A 29 -1.21 13.11 9.69
N ASP A 30 0.07 13.03 9.32
CA ASP A 30 0.96 14.18 9.27
C ASP A 30 0.53 15.18 8.19
N ASP A 31 0.21 14.68 6.99
CA ASP A 31 -0.31 15.47 5.87
C ASP A 31 -1.60 16.22 6.21
N TYR A 32 -2.56 15.54 6.87
CA TYR A 32 -3.77 16.21 7.35
C TYR A 32 -3.48 17.22 8.47
N ASN A 33 -2.55 16.93 9.38
CA ASN A 33 -2.19 17.85 10.45
C ASN A 33 -1.51 19.13 9.93
N GLU A 34 -0.82 19.06 8.79
CA GLU A 34 -0.23 20.21 8.11
C GLU A 34 -1.29 21.07 7.40
N HIS A 35 -2.17 20.45 6.60
CA HIS A 35 -3.11 21.18 5.72
C HIS A 35 -4.47 21.51 6.36
N LYS A 36 -5.01 20.58 7.16
CA LYS A 36 -6.31 20.69 7.86
C LYS A 36 -7.51 21.05 6.97
N ASP A 37 -7.55 20.53 5.75
CA ASP A 37 -8.65 20.74 4.80
C ASP A 37 -9.46 19.47 4.50
N ALA A 38 -10.54 19.62 3.73
CA ALA A 38 -11.47 18.52 3.42
C ALA A 38 -10.88 17.44 2.50
N PRO A 39 -10.12 17.76 1.43
CA PRO A 39 -9.42 16.76 0.62
C PRO A 39 -8.50 15.84 1.43
N HIS A 40 -7.63 16.39 2.27
CA HIS A 40 -6.70 15.62 3.08
C HIS A 40 -7.43 14.80 4.14
N LEU A 41 -8.48 15.36 4.77
CA LEU A 41 -9.33 14.59 5.68
C LEU A 41 -10.00 13.41 4.97
N THR A 42 -10.44 13.60 3.72
CA THR A 42 -11.11 12.55 2.95
C THR A 42 -10.15 11.40 2.64
N ARG A 43 -8.91 11.71 2.23
CA ARG A 43 -7.86 10.71 2.01
C ARG A 43 -7.57 9.92 3.28
N LEU A 44 -7.34 10.62 4.40
CA LEU A 44 -7.12 10.01 5.71
C LEU A 44 -8.28 9.10 6.12
N VAL A 45 -9.53 9.59 6.02
CA VAL A 45 -10.73 8.83 6.39
C VAL A 45 -10.91 7.58 5.52
N ASN A 46 -10.64 7.68 4.22
CA ASN A 46 -10.77 6.53 3.32
C ASN A 46 -9.73 5.46 3.61
N HIS A 47 -8.48 5.86 3.88
CA HIS A 47 -7.42 4.93 4.21
C HIS A 47 -7.69 4.28 5.59
N ILE A 48 -7.93 5.07 6.64
CA ILE A 48 -8.15 4.52 7.99
C ILE A 48 -9.39 3.61 8.06
N ALA A 49 -10.41 3.85 7.23
CA ALA A 49 -11.61 3.00 7.16
C ALA A 49 -11.29 1.54 6.75
N ILE A 50 -10.23 1.30 6.00
CA ILE A 50 -9.81 -0.06 5.61
C ILE A 50 -8.64 -0.60 6.43
N SER A 51 -8.01 0.24 7.26
CA SER A 51 -6.86 -0.14 8.08
C SER A 51 -7.25 -0.97 9.31
N ARG A 52 -6.26 -1.69 9.85
CA ARG A 52 -6.30 -2.27 11.19
C ARG A 52 -5.52 -1.39 12.16
N VAL A 53 -5.99 -1.30 13.40
CA VAL A 53 -5.41 -0.43 14.42
C VAL A 53 -5.22 -1.20 15.72
N LEU A 54 -4.33 -0.69 16.57
CA LEU A 54 -4.04 -1.25 17.88
C LEU A 54 -4.91 -0.56 18.94
N VAL A 55 -5.69 -1.35 19.66
CA VAL A 55 -6.62 -0.88 20.69
C VAL A 55 -6.22 -1.46 22.04
N PRO A 56 -5.91 -0.62 23.04
CA PRO A 56 -5.63 -1.11 24.38
C PRO A 56 -6.88 -1.66 25.05
N ALA A 57 -6.72 -2.73 25.81
CA ALA A 57 -7.80 -3.41 26.53
C ALA A 57 -7.36 -3.91 27.92
N LEU A 58 -8.37 -4.17 28.75
CA LEU A 58 -8.26 -4.85 30.05
C LEU A 58 -9.04 -6.17 30.00
N MET A 59 -8.61 -7.19 30.74
CA MET A 59 -9.49 -8.33 31.00
C MET A 59 -10.57 -7.94 32.00
N ASN A 60 -11.81 -8.31 31.70
CA ASN A 60 -12.90 -8.28 32.68
C ASN A 60 -12.88 -9.56 33.55
N ASP A 61 -13.84 -9.63 34.48
CA ASP A 61 -14.00 -10.76 35.41
C ASP A 61 -14.33 -12.09 34.70
N ASP A 62 -14.82 -12.03 33.46
CA ASP A 62 -15.14 -13.18 32.60
C ASP A 62 -14.00 -13.55 31.64
N GLU A 63 -12.77 -13.05 31.88
CA GLU A 63 -11.57 -13.26 31.04
C GLU A 63 -11.74 -12.78 29.58
N GLN A 64 -12.64 -11.84 29.33
CA GLN A 64 -12.85 -11.21 28.03
C GLN A 64 -12.16 -9.84 27.95
N PRO A 65 -11.49 -9.52 26.82
CA PRO A 65 -10.83 -8.24 26.67
C PRO A 65 -11.84 -7.12 26.39
N VAL A 66 -11.83 -6.08 27.22
CA VAL A 66 -12.69 -4.89 27.14
C VAL A 66 -11.84 -3.66 26.80
N PRO A 67 -12.20 -2.86 25.78
CA PRO A 67 -11.43 -1.68 25.40
C PRO A 67 -11.23 -0.67 26.53
N CYS A 68 -10.04 -0.08 26.60
CA CYS A 68 -9.70 1.02 27.48
C CYS A 68 -10.28 2.35 26.98
N PHE A 69 -10.46 3.30 27.89
CA PHE A 69 -10.84 4.68 27.57
C PHE A 69 -9.93 5.69 28.27
N ILE A 70 -9.70 6.83 27.62
CA ILE A 70 -8.96 7.96 28.18
C ILE A 70 -9.93 9.11 28.41
N GLN A 71 -9.84 9.74 29.57
CA GLN A 71 -10.61 10.94 29.90
C GLN A 71 -9.73 12.18 29.81
N ASN A 72 -10.23 13.23 29.15
CA ASN A 72 -9.54 14.51 29.13
C ASN A 72 -9.87 15.37 30.37
N LYS A 73 -9.23 16.53 30.50
CA LYS A 73 -9.44 17.47 31.63
C LYS A 73 -10.87 18.01 31.74
N ASN A 74 -11.63 18.00 30.64
CA ASN A 74 -13.01 18.46 30.60
C ASN A 74 -14.00 17.36 30.98
N GLY A 75 -13.51 16.15 31.27
CA GLY A 75 -14.32 14.99 31.60
C GLY A 75 -14.84 14.21 30.39
N GLU A 76 -14.45 14.58 29.17
CA GLU A 76 -14.84 13.89 27.94
C GLU A 76 -14.05 12.57 27.80
N LEU A 77 -14.77 11.50 27.45
CA LEU A 77 -14.23 10.15 27.34
C LEU A 77 -13.91 9.82 25.88
N TYR A 78 -12.72 9.28 25.60
CA TYR A 78 -12.26 8.91 24.26
C TYR A 78 -11.74 7.48 24.24
N MET A 79 -11.95 6.78 23.12
CA MET A 79 -11.30 5.49 22.88
C MET A 79 -9.94 5.72 22.21
N PRO A 80 -8.82 5.31 22.82
CA PRO A 80 -7.50 5.45 22.21
C PRO A 80 -7.25 4.34 21.18
N ILE A 81 -6.69 4.72 20.04
CA ILE A 81 -6.13 3.79 19.06
C ILE A 81 -4.73 4.21 18.66
N TYR A 82 -3.93 3.23 18.24
CA TYR A 82 -2.54 3.44 17.84
C TYR A 82 -2.27 2.84 16.45
N THR A 83 -1.50 3.58 15.66
CA THR A 83 -1.10 3.20 14.29
C THR A 83 0.01 2.16 14.26
N SER A 84 0.80 2.09 15.34
CA SER A 84 1.93 1.18 15.51
C SER A 84 2.26 0.98 17.00
N LYS A 85 3.12 0.01 17.35
CA LYS A 85 3.50 -0.23 18.76
C LYS A 85 4.28 0.93 19.34
N GLU A 86 5.10 1.57 18.52
CA GLU A 86 5.95 2.70 18.86
C GLU A 86 5.15 3.91 19.34
N GLN A 87 3.88 4.01 18.92
CA GLN A 87 2.96 5.07 19.33
C GLN A 87 2.26 4.78 20.66
N ILE A 88 2.33 3.54 21.16
CA ILE A 88 1.74 3.14 22.43
C ILE A 88 2.59 3.71 23.57
N PRO A 89 1.99 4.43 24.53
CA PRO A 89 2.74 5.01 25.64
C PRO A 89 3.40 3.93 26.50
N GLU A 90 4.62 4.21 26.96
CA GLU A 90 5.30 3.35 27.94
C GLU A 90 4.58 3.36 29.29
N GLU A 91 3.86 4.43 29.64
CA GLU A 91 3.02 4.52 30.84
C GLU A 91 1.76 5.38 30.61
N PRO A 92 0.57 4.95 31.08
CA PRO A 92 0.29 3.67 31.74
C PRO A 92 0.29 2.50 30.74
N LYS A 93 1.00 1.42 31.05
CA LYS A 93 1.01 0.21 30.21
C LYS A 93 -0.36 -0.45 30.24
N SER A 94 -0.95 -0.66 29.07
CA SER A 94 -2.11 -1.52 28.95
C SER A 94 -1.65 -2.98 28.90
N PRO A 95 -2.28 -3.89 29.67
CA PRO A 95 -1.87 -5.28 29.74
C PRO A 95 -2.15 -6.04 28.44
N ILE A 96 -3.14 -5.60 27.65
CA ILE A 96 -3.54 -6.22 26.40
C ILE A 96 -3.64 -5.16 25.31
N ILE A 97 -3.11 -5.50 24.14
CA ILE A 97 -3.27 -4.72 22.91
C ILE A 97 -3.98 -5.62 21.90
N ILE A 98 -5.13 -5.19 21.40
CA ILE A 98 -5.92 -5.90 20.39
C ILE A 98 -5.64 -5.28 19.02
N ASN A 99 -5.29 -6.12 18.04
CA ASN A 99 -5.24 -5.71 16.64
C ASN A 99 -6.62 -5.90 16.00
N MET A 100 -7.33 -4.82 15.66
CA MET A 100 -8.68 -4.92 15.08
C MET A 100 -8.97 -3.92 13.94
N PRO A 101 -9.91 -4.22 13.04
CA PRO A 101 -10.32 -3.29 11.97
C PRO A 101 -10.87 -1.98 12.54
N PHE A 102 -10.49 -0.85 11.96
CA PHE A 102 -10.95 0.46 12.43
C PHE A 102 -12.48 0.58 12.43
N ILE A 103 -13.19 -0.02 11.46
CA ILE A 103 -14.66 0.03 11.42
C ILE A 103 -15.31 -0.63 12.63
N ALA A 104 -14.72 -1.69 13.18
CA ALA A 104 -15.23 -2.30 14.42
C ALA A 104 -15.01 -1.35 15.62
N VAL A 105 -13.87 -0.63 15.65
CA VAL A 105 -13.61 0.41 16.66
C VAL A 105 -14.59 1.57 16.54
N ALA A 106 -14.82 2.05 15.32
CA ALA A 106 -15.76 3.14 15.04
C ALA A 106 -17.19 2.74 15.44
N ASP A 107 -17.61 1.51 15.15
CA ASP A 107 -18.91 0.98 15.58
C ASP A 107 -19.06 1.03 17.10
N MET A 108 -18.07 0.49 17.84
CA MET A 108 -18.03 0.57 19.29
C MET A 108 -18.08 2.02 19.78
N ALA A 109 -17.26 2.92 19.23
CA ALA A 109 -17.24 4.31 19.66
C ALA A 109 -18.55 5.08 19.33
N THR A 110 -19.35 4.60 18.38
CA THR A 110 -20.68 5.16 18.12
C THR A 110 -21.76 4.60 19.04
N ASN A 111 -21.52 3.47 19.73
CA ASN A 111 -22.46 2.87 20.67
C ASN A 111 -22.86 3.88 21.77
N PRO A 112 -24.16 4.22 21.90
CA PRO A 112 -24.65 5.13 22.93
C PRO A 112 -24.32 4.68 24.37
N GLU A 113 -24.22 3.38 24.62
CA GLU A 113 -24.00 2.82 25.96
C GLU A 113 -22.60 3.12 26.51
N LEU A 114 -21.60 3.28 25.63
CA LEU A 114 -20.21 3.55 26.03
C LEU A 114 -19.96 5.04 26.35
N ASN A 115 -20.89 5.93 26.02
CA ASN A 115 -20.82 7.39 26.29
C ASN A 115 -19.47 8.04 25.91
N VAL A 116 -18.82 7.55 24.86
CA VAL A 116 -17.58 8.15 24.35
C VAL A 116 -17.87 9.33 23.43
N THR A 117 -17.01 10.34 23.50
CA THR A 117 -17.04 11.57 22.71
C THR A 117 -16.40 11.38 21.33
N GLY A 118 -15.54 10.36 21.19
CA GLY A 118 -14.92 10.00 19.93
C GLY A 118 -13.74 9.03 20.10
N ILE A 119 -12.94 8.94 19.06
CA ILE A 119 -11.68 8.18 19.03
C ILE A 119 -10.53 9.18 19.04
N VAL A 120 -9.49 8.88 19.82
CA VAL A 120 -8.21 9.61 19.78
C VAL A 120 -7.15 8.71 19.15
N ILE A 121 -6.52 9.20 18.10
CA ILE A 121 -5.49 8.51 17.34
C ILE A 121 -4.13 8.99 17.86
N ASN A 122 -3.28 8.05 18.28
CA ASN A 122 -1.94 8.33 18.79
C ASN A 122 -1.95 9.42 19.89
N ALA A 123 -2.65 9.14 20.99
CA ALA A 123 -3.02 10.10 22.04
C ALA A 123 -1.86 10.85 22.75
N PHE A 124 -0.61 10.48 22.51
CA PHE A 124 0.55 11.08 23.17
C PHE A 124 1.57 11.68 22.21
N SER A 125 1.43 11.45 20.90
CA SER A 125 2.35 11.91 19.86
C SER A 125 1.65 12.77 18.81
N GLY A 126 0.55 12.27 18.22
CA GLY A 126 -0.20 12.96 17.15
C GLY A 126 -1.49 13.65 17.59
N ASN A 127 -2.18 13.12 18.61
CA ASN A 127 -3.36 13.72 19.24
C ASN A 127 -4.51 14.11 18.28
N LEU A 128 -4.69 13.36 17.19
CA LEU A 128 -5.82 13.61 16.29
C LEU A 128 -7.10 12.99 16.86
N ILE A 129 -8.17 13.80 16.94
CA ILE A 129 -9.46 13.36 17.51
C ILE A 129 -10.51 13.25 16.41
N PHE A 130 -11.01 12.04 16.22
CA PHE A 130 -12.22 11.79 15.43
C PHE A 130 -13.43 11.85 16.35
N LYS A 131 -14.13 12.98 16.31
CA LYS A 131 -15.37 13.19 17.08
C LYS A 131 -16.45 12.22 16.62
N LYS A 132 -17.36 11.87 17.53
CA LYS A 132 -18.49 10.97 17.28
C LYS A 132 -19.28 11.31 16.00
N GLN A 133 -19.51 12.59 15.71
CA GLN A 133 -20.21 13.03 14.48
C GLN A 133 -19.51 12.60 13.18
N LEU A 134 -18.16 12.60 13.17
CA LEU A 134 -17.40 12.11 12.02
C LEU A 134 -17.49 10.59 11.93
N LEU A 135 -17.34 9.89 13.06
CA LEU A 135 -17.47 8.43 13.13
C LEU A 135 -18.83 7.95 12.63
N GLU A 136 -19.92 8.60 13.04
CA GLU A 136 -21.27 8.30 12.56
C GLU A 136 -21.40 8.48 11.04
N LYS A 137 -20.73 9.48 10.44
CA LYS A 137 -20.73 9.66 8.99
C LYS A 137 -19.95 8.55 8.30
N ILE A 138 -18.78 8.18 8.82
CA ILE A 138 -17.98 7.05 8.32
C ILE A 138 -18.83 5.77 8.36
N MET A 139 -19.45 5.46 9.50
CA MET A 139 -20.28 4.28 9.66
C MET A 139 -21.50 4.26 8.74
N ARG A 140 -22.16 5.41 8.52
CA ARG A 140 -23.27 5.50 7.54
C ARG A 140 -22.79 5.19 6.13
N VAL A 141 -21.65 5.75 5.72
CA VAL A 141 -21.07 5.50 4.41
C VAL A 141 -20.68 4.03 4.27
N GLU A 142 -19.99 3.45 5.24
CA GLU A 142 -19.59 2.03 5.23
C GLU A 142 -20.76 1.06 5.27
N LYS A 143 -21.81 1.36 6.05
CA LYS A 143 -23.03 0.57 6.07
C LYS A 143 -23.70 0.59 4.70
N ALA A 144 -23.83 1.76 4.09
CA ALA A 144 -24.38 1.88 2.76
C ALA A 144 -23.47 1.24 1.68
N LYS A 145 -22.14 1.18 1.87
CA LYS A 145 -21.24 0.38 1.03
C LYS A 145 -21.55 -1.12 1.12
N ARG A 146 -21.73 -1.64 2.34
CA ARG A 146 -22.07 -3.06 2.59
C ARG A 146 -23.45 -3.44 2.08
N GLU A 147 -24.41 -2.51 2.17
CA GLU A 147 -25.78 -2.69 1.71
C GLU A 147 -25.94 -2.41 0.20
N GLY A 148 -24.89 -1.93 -0.47
CA GLY A 148 -24.86 -1.65 -1.91
C GLY A 148 -25.50 -0.31 -2.32
N ASP A 149 -25.95 0.50 -1.36
CA ASP A 149 -26.63 1.78 -1.53
C ASP A 149 -25.67 2.94 -1.85
N ILE A 150 -24.40 2.85 -1.43
CA ILE A 150 -23.34 3.80 -1.77
C ILE A 150 -22.19 3.02 -2.40
N LYS A 151 -21.92 3.27 -3.68
CA LYS A 151 -20.65 2.85 -4.30
C LYS A 151 -19.54 3.55 -3.52
N GLY A 152 -18.83 2.78 -2.69
CA GLY A 152 -17.87 3.32 -1.75
C GLY A 152 -16.84 4.19 -2.44
N VAL A 153 -16.44 5.32 -1.82
CA VAL A 153 -15.67 6.43 -2.43
C VAL A 153 -15.00 5.93 -3.69
N GLN A 154 -15.74 6.04 -4.78
CA GLN A 154 -15.20 5.61 -6.06
C GLN A 154 -14.10 6.63 -6.27
N LEU A 155 -12.85 6.15 -6.24
CA LEU A 155 -11.84 6.72 -7.10
C LEU A 155 -12.59 7.03 -8.39
N THR A 156 -12.60 8.30 -8.80
CA THR A 156 -13.07 8.61 -10.15
C THR A 156 -12.39 7.64 -11.11
N GLU A 157 -13.05 7.26 -12.20
CA GLU A 157 -12.47 6.32 -13.16
C GLU A 157 -11.02 6.69 -13.50
N GLU A 158 -10.75 7.99 -13.67
CA GLU A 158 -9.41 8.56 -13.80
C GLU A 158 -8.48 8.25 -12.61
N GLN A 159 -8.89 8.49 -11.36
CA GLN A 159 -8.10 8.15 -10.17
C GLN A 159 -7.85 6.64 -10.02
N TYR A 160 -8.79 5.81 -10.47
CA TYR A 160 -8.62 4.35 -10.47
C TYR A 160 -7.52 3.93 -11.46
N HIS A 161 -7.51 4.51 -12.66
CA HIS A 161 -6.45 4.26 -13.64
C HIS A 161 -5.08 4.73 -13.14
N VAL A 162 -5.01 5.94 -12.55
CA VAL A 162 -3.77 6.47 -12.00
C VAL A 162 -3.23 5.57 -10.89
N LEU A 163 -4.08 5.13 -9.95
CA LEU A 163 -3.66 4.24 -8.86
C LEU A 163 -3.19 2.89 -9.38
N THR A 164 -3.99 2.25 -10.26
CA THR A 164 -3.68 0.93 -10.82
C THR A 164 -2.38 0.97 -11.61
N ARG A 165 -2.17 2.02 -12.41
CA ARG A 165 -0.93 2.25 -13.14
C ARG A 165 0.28 2.28 -12.19
N LYS A 166 0.25 3.14 -11.16
CA LYS A 166 1.34 3.22 -10.17
C LYS A 166 1.60 1.87 -9.51
N GLN A 167 0.54 1.12 -9.20
CA GLN A 167 0.67 -0.20 -8.61
C GLN A 167 1.37 -1.19 -9.56
N VAL A 168 1.05 -1.16 -10.86
CA VAL A 168 1.74 -2.01 -11.85
C VAL A 168 3.22 -1.63 -11.95
N GLU A 169 3.50 -0.34 -12.15
CA GLU A 169 4.83 0.18 -12.44
C GLU A 169 5.82 -0.01 -11.28
N PHE A 170 5.37 0.19 -10.04
CA PHE A 170 6.24 0.23 -8.86
C PHE A 170 6.05 -0.96 -7.90
N THR A 171 5.09 -1.86 -8.15
CA THR A 171 4.81 -2.97 -7.22
C THR A 171 4.60 -4.28 -7.94
N LEU A 172 3.61 -4.40 -8.82
CA LEU A 172 3.21 -5.70 -9.37
C LEU A 172 4.20 -6.24 -10.40
N LEU A 173 4.66 -5.40 -11.33
CA LEU A 173 5.62 -5.82 -12.34
C LEU A 173 7.02 -6.10 -11.75
N PRO A 174 7.60 -5.24 -10.88
CA PRO A 174 8.85 -5.55 -10.18
C PRO A 174 8.72 -6.84 -9.35
N LYS A 175 7.63 -6.99 -8.59
CA LYS A 175 7.41 -8.20 -7.80
C LYS A 175 7.37 -9.46 -8.67
N LYS A 176 6.70 -9.41 -9.82
CA LYS A 176 6.66 -10.54 -10.75
C LYS A 176 8.06 -10.85 -11.31
N LEU A 177 8.92 -9.84 -11.52
CA LEU A 177 10.32 -10.05 -11.89
C LEU A 177 11.09 -10.77 -10.78
N PHE A 178 10.95 -10.34 -9.53
CA PHE A 178 11.65 -10.97 -8.41
C PHE A 178 11.14 -12.39 -8.10
N ASP A 179 9.83 -12.62 -8.27
CA ASP A 179 9.21 -13.92 -8.02
C ASP A 179 9.46 -14.94 -9.15
N GLU A 180 9.45 -14.51 -10.43
CA GLU A 180 9.49 -15.41 -11.58
C GLU A 180 10.80 -15.34 -12.39
N GLY A 181 11.58 -14.27 -12.24
CA GLY A 181 12.92 -14.13 -12.83
C GLY A 181 12.98 -14.38 -14.33
N GLU A 182 13.80 -15.36 -14.73
CA GLU A 182 14.01 -15.73 -16.13
C GLU A 182 12.70 -16.06 -16.87
N LYS A 183 11.73 -16.68 -16.18
CA LYS A 183 10.44 -17.03 -16.78
C LYS A 183 9.66 -15.79 -17.22
N LEU A 184 9.58 -14.75 -16.38
CA LEU A 184 8.95 -13.50 -16.77
C LEU A 184 9.67 -12.88 -17.97
N MET A 185 11.01 -12.87 -17.91
CA MET A 185 11.83 -12.28 -18.94
C MET A 185 11.66 -12.99 -20.30
N ASP A 186 11.45 -14.31 -20.32
CA ASP A 186 11.13 -15.07 -21.53
C ASP A 186 9.72 -14.75 -22.05
N GLU A 187 8.72 -14.73 -21.17
CA GLU A 187 7.33 -14.43 -21.54
C GLU A 187 7.19 -13.03 -22.16
N ILE A 188 7.83 -12.00 -21.58
CA ILE A 188 7.86 -10.65 -22.15
C ILE A 188 8.65 -10.62 -23.47
N SER A 189 9.76 -11.35 -23.57
CA SER A 189 10.57 -11.36 -24.81
C SER A 189 9.82 -11.98 -25.99
N ASP A 190 9.10 -13.08 -25.74
CA ASP A 190 8.40 -13.85 -26.76
C ASP A 190 7.08 -13.19 -27.17
N GLY A 191 6.30 -12.73 -26.19
CA GLY A 191 4.99 -12.12 -26.42
C GLY A 191 5.01 -10.61 -26.61
N LYS A 192 6.12 -9.92 -26.29
CA LYS A 192 6.35 -8.49 -26.52
C LYS A 192 5.17 -7.60 -26.07
N GLU A 193 4.70 -6.70 -26.95
CA GLU A 193 3.60 -5.79 -26.67
C GLU A 193 2.30 -6.54 -26.34
N GLU A 194 1.97 -7.63 -27.04
CA GLU A 194 0.78 -8.45 -26.78
C GLU A 194 0.79 -9.02 -25.36
N TYR A 195 1.94 -9.54 -24.90
CA TYR A 195 2.06 -10.03 -23.53
C TYR A 195 2.01 -8.90 -22.50
N MET A 196 2.64 -7.76 -22.78
CA MET A 196 2.59 -6.62 -21.86
C MET A 196 1.17 -6.07 -21.70
N ASP A 197 0.40 -5.97 -22.80
CA ASP A 197 -1.01 -5.56 -22.77
C ASP A 197 -1.87 -6.53 -21.95
N GLN A 198 -1.74 -7.84 -22.22
CA GLN A 198 -2.42 -8.89 -21.47
C GLN A 198 -2.06 -8.85 -19.97
N LEU A 199 -0.78 -8.69 -19.65
CA LEU A 199 -0.29 -8.62 -18.28
C LEU A 199 -0.81 -7.38 -17.55
N TYR A 200 -0.84 -6.23 -18.23
CA TYR A 200 -1.42 -5.00 -17.69
C TYR A 200 -2.92 -5.14 -17.43
N GLU A 201 -3.67 -5.76 -18.35
CA GLU A 201 -5.09 -6.07 -18.16
C GLU A 201 -5.31 -7.02 -16.96
N ASP A 202 -4.46 -8.03 -16.81
CA ASP A 202 -4.57 -8.98 -15.70
C ASP A 202 -4.33 -8.35 -14.33
N PHE A 203 -3.57 -7.26 -14.26
CA PHE A 203 -3.41 -6.48 -13.03
C PHE A 203 -4.62 -5.59 -12.70
N TYR A 204 -5.55 -5.38 -13.64
CA TYR A 204 -6.80 -4.67 -13.36
C TYR A 204 -7.81 -5.57 -12.64
N GLN A 205 -8.23 -5.14 -11.44
CA GLN A 205 -9.31 -5.81 -10.70
C GLN A 205 -10.63 -5.82 -11.47
N GLU A 206 -10.94 -4.72 -12.19
CA GLU A 206 -12.10 -4.61 -13.06
C GLU A 206 -11.65 -4.53 -14.52
N LYS A 207 -11.48 -5.69 -15.19
CA LYS A 207 -11.06 -5.77 -16.61
C LYS A 207 -11.85 -4.87 -17.56
N ARG A 208 -13.15 -4.66 -17.29
CA ARG A 208 -14.02 -3.76 -18.08
C ARG A 208 -13.57 -2.30 -18.11
N LEU A 209 -12.71 -1.89 -17.17
CA LEU A 209 -12.16 -0.55 -17.07
C LEU A 209 -10.77 -0.47 -17.73
N TYR A 210 -10.20 -1.58 -18.23
CA TYR A 210 -8.89 -1.55 -18.86
C TYR A 210 -8.86 -0.60 -20.06
N PRO A 211 -8.03 0.48 -20.04
CA PRO A 211 -8.18 1.56 -21.01
C PRO A 211 -7.15 1.53 -22.15
N TYR A 212 -6.16 0.64 -22.09
CA TYR A 212 -5.01 0.65 -22.99
C TYR A 212 -5.18 -0.32 -24.16
N LEU A 213 -4.34 -0.15 -25.17
CA LEU A 213 -4.19 -1.04 -26.31
C LEU A 213 -2.75 -1.52 -26.44
N GLU A 214 -2.56 -2.68 -27.09
CA GLU A 214 -1.24 -3.25 -27.41
C GLU A 214 -0.29 -2.22 -28.03
N GLU A 215 -0.75 -1.40 -28.97
CA GLU A 215 0.10 -0.44 -29.67
C GLU A 215 0.56 0.75 -28.81
N GLU A 216 0.01 0.90 -27.61
CA GLU A 216 0.43 1.91 -26.64
C GLU A 216 1.63 1.43 -25.79
N PHE A 217 2.05 0.17 -25.91
CA PHE A 217 3.28 -0.36 -25.32
C PHE A 217 4.40 -0.47 -26.36
N SER A 218 5.65 -0.51 -25.89
CA SER A 218 6.78 -0.94 -26.73
C SER A 218 7.74 -1.79 -25.92
N VAL A 219 8.12 -2.96 -26.47
CA VAL A 219 9.03 -3.89 -25.81
C VAL A 219 10.29 -4.08 -26.66
N MET A 220 11.45 -3.87 -26.04
CA MET A 220 12.75 -4.13 -26.65
C MET A 220 13.56 -5.08 -25.77
N THR A 221 14.01 -6.19 -26.35
CA THR A 221 14.91 -7.14 -25.72
C THR A 221 16.34 -6.96 -26.19
N MET A 222 17.28 -6.96 -25.25
CA MET A 222 18.71 -6.91 -25.51
C MET A 222 19.44 -7.95 -24.66
N ASN A 223 20.27 -8.77 -25.31
CA ASN A 223 21.21 -9.65 -24.64
C ASN A 223 22.58 -8.97 -24.68
N LEU A 224 23.10 -8.56 -23.51
CA LEU A 224 24.41 -7.91 -23.42
C LEU A 224 25.54 -8.94 -23.55
N ASN A 225 25.34 -10.10 -22.93
CA ASN A 225 26.21 -11.27 -23.02
C ASN A 225 25.35 -12.55 -22.82
N GLU A 226 25.99 -13.71 -22.63
CA GLU A 226 25.29 -14.99 -22.44
C GLU A 226 24.48 -15.06 -21.14
N ASN A 227 24.86 -14.28 -20.13
CA ASN A 227 24.29 -14.32 -18.78
C ASN A 227 23.38 -13.12 -18.48
N LEU A 228 23.58 -11.97 -19.12
CA LEU A 228 22.91 -10.72 -18.79
C LEU A 228 21.96 -10.27 -19.89
N ARG A 229 20.67 -10.23 -19.55
CA ARG A 229 19.58 -9.77 -20.43
C ARG A 229 18.90 -8.54 -19.87
N ILE A 230 18.60 -7.58 -20.75
CA ILE A 230 17.81 -6.39 -20.43
C ILE A 230 16.58 -6.35 -21.32
N LEU A 231 15.42 -6.13 -20.70
CA LEU A 231 14.19 -5.73 -21.36
C LEU A 231 13.91 -4.26 -21.08
N ARG A 232 13.65 -3.48 -22.11
CA ARG A 232 13.06 -2.16 -22.00
C ARG A 232 11.58 -2.27 -22.32
N VAL A 233 10.74 -1.72 -21.46
CA VAL A 233 9.29 -1.60 -21.67
C VAL A 233 8.91 -0.13 -21.60
N ASP A 234 8.39 0.44 -22.68
CA ASP A 234 7.76 1.75 -22.68
C ASP A 234 6.27 1.60 -22.36
N PHE A 235 5.76 2.44 -21.45
CA PHE A 235 4.37 2.41 -21.03
C PHE A 235 3.51 3.44 -21.79
N PRO A 236 2.18 3.25 -21.85
CA PRO A 236 1.25 4.21 -22.42
C PRO A 236 1.38 5.59 -21.77
N GLU A 237 1.04 6.68 -22.46
CA GLU A 237 1.08 8.03 -21.86
C GLU A 237 -0.20 8.39 -21.08
N ARG A 238 -1.28 7.64 -21.28
CA ARG A 238 -2.57 7.94 -20.65
C ARG A 238 -2.51 7.73 -19.13
N TYR A 239 -3.15 8.63 -18.39
CA TYR A 239 -3.19 8.62 -16.91
C TYR A 239 -1.80 8.71 -16.25
N MET A 240 -0.82 9.29 -16.95
CA MET A 240 0.53 9.47 -16.43
C MET A 240 0.60 10.68 -15.49
N GLU A 241 0.58 10.39 -14.18
CA GLU A 241 0.61 11.37 -13.09
C GLU A 241 1.83 11.17 -12.19
N VAL A 242 2.35 12.22 -11.56
CA VAL A 242 3.54 12.08 -10.70
C VAL A 242 3.25 11.22 -9.45
N PRO A 243 4.11 10.25 -9.08
CA PRO A 243 5.12 9.60 -9.91
C PRO A 243 4.48 8.57 -10.86
N SER A 244 4.96 8.49 -12.10
CA SER A 244 4.64 7.41 -13.07
C SER A 244 5.88 7.14 -13.90
N CYS A 245 6.01 5.93 -14.44
CA CYS A 245 7.10 5.56 -15.33
C CYS A 245 6.75 5.86 -16.79
N TYR A 246 7.66 6.54 -17.50
CA TYR A 246 7.67 6.56 -18.96
C TYR A 246 8.07 5.19 -19.52
N ARG A 247 9.08 4.59 -18.89
CA ARG A 247 9.61 3.28 -19.25
C ARG A 247 10.34 2.65 -18.09
N VAL A 248 10.52 1.34 -18.18
CA VAL A 248 11.24 0.55 -17.20
C VAL A 248 12.24 -0.37 -17.89
N TYR A 249 13.25 -0.76 -17.14
CA TYR A 249 14.27 -1.71 -17.57
C TYR A 249 14.32 -2.86 -16.59
N LEU A 250 13.96 -4.05 -17.07
CA LEU A 250 14.08 -5.29 -16.32
C LEU A 250 15.42 -5.91 -16.72
N VAL A 251 16.29 -6.11 -15.75
CA VAL A 251 17.60 -6.72 -15.93
C VAL A 251 17.58 -8.07 -15.23
N TRP A 252 18.09 -9.10 -15.90
CA TRP A 252 18.23 -10.44 -15.34
C TRP A 252 19.64 -10.97 -15.57
N ASP A 253 20.32 -11.26 -14.46
CA ASP A 253 21.62 -11.94 -14.42
C ASP A 253 21.38 -13.44 -14.17
N LYS A 254 21.59 -14.26 -15.22
CA LYS A 254 21.43 -15.72 -15.15
C LYS A 254 22.47 -16.41 -14.29
N GLU A 255 23.65 -15.82 -14.12
CA GLU A 255 24.72 -16.44 -13.33
C GLU A 255 24.43 -16.28 -11.84
N LYS A 256 23.89 -15.13 -11.44
CA LYS A 256 23.51 -14.84 -10.05
C LYS A 256 22.08 -15.25 -9.69
N GLU A 257 21.24 -15.51 -10.70
CA GLU A 257 19.79 -15.65 -10.54
C GLU A 257 19.16 -14.41 -9.89
N GLU A 258 19.64 -13.23 -10.28
CA GLU A 258 19.24 -11.94 -9.70
C GLU A 258 18.57 -11.03 -10.74
N GLY A 259 17.46 -10.41 -10.32
CA GLY A 259 16.73 -9.42 -11.10
C GLY A 259 16.98 -8.01 -10.59
N ARG A 260 17.04 -7.02 -11.49
CA ARG A 260 17.04 -5.60 -11.13
C ARG A 260 15.99 -4.86 -11.95
N TYR A 261 15.32 -3.89 -11.33
CA TYR A 261 14.20 -3.17 -11.93
C TYR A 261 14.43 -1.67 -11.88
N PHE A 262 14.79 -1.07 -13.02
CA PHE A 262 15.03 0.37 -13.12
C PHE A 262 13.84 1.10 -13.74
N THR A 263 13.63 2.33 -13.30
CA THR A 263 12.49 3.17 -13.70
C THR A 263 12.99 4.49 -14.28
N ILE A 264 12.34 4.97 -15.34
CA ILE A 264 12.48 6.34 -15.85
C ILE A 264 11.17 7.07 -15.57
N GLU A 265 11.19 7.96 -14.58
CA GLU A 265 9.97 8.47 -13.96
C GLU A 265 9.69 9.91 -14.33
N LYS A 266 8.40 10.22 -14.41
CA LYS A 266 7.87 11.57 -14.47
C LYS A 266 8.00 12.23 -13.10
N THR A 267 8.65 13.39 -13.08
CA THR A 267 8.77 14.24 -11.90
C THR A 267 7.80 15.43 -11.98
N GLU A 268 7.70 16.22 -10.91
CA GLU A 268 6.96 17.49 -10.93
C GLU A 268 7.55 18.49 -11.94
N ASN A 269 8.86 18.40 -12.20
CA ASN A 269 9.53 19.20 -13.21
C ASN A 269 9.44 18.49 -14.57
N SER A 270 8.64 19.02 -15.50
CA SER A 270 8.46 18.41 -16.81
C SER A 270 9.74 18.28 -17.65
N ASP A 271 10.76 19.07 -17.33
CA ASP A 271 12.04 19.05 -18.04
C ASP A 271 13.03 18.02 -17.48
N GLU A 272 12.70 17.40 -16.32
CA GLU A 272 13.56 16.45 -15.63
C GLU A 272 12.83 15.12 -15.41
N ARG A 273 13.54 14.03 -15.73
CA ARG A 273 13.11 12.66 -15.44
C ARG A 273 13.96 12.14 -14.30
N LEU A 274 13.41 11.24 -13.49
CA LEU A 274 14.15 10.56 -12.42
C LEU A 274 14.57 9.16 -12.89
N LEU A 275 15.81 8.77 -12.62
CA LEU A 275 16.25 7.38 -12.71
C LEU A 275 16.07 6.76 -11.33
N GLY A 276 15.14 5.82 -11.21
CA GLY A 276 14.90 5.07 -9.99
C GLY A 276 15.25 3.58 -10.16
N GLU A 277 15.24 2.89 -9.03
CA GLU A 277 15.31 1.43 -8.97
C GLU A 277 14.33 0.93 -7.90
N VAL A 278 13.52 -0.07 -8.24
CA VAL A 278 12.71 -0.80 -7.26
C VAL A 278 13.49 -2.04 -6.88
N VAL A 279 13.84 -2.20 -5.61
CA VAL A 279 14.56 -3.37 -5.10
C VAL A 279 13.61 -4.46 -4.61
N GLU A 280 14.14 -5.63 -4.25
CA GLU A 280 13.36 -6.84 -3.92
C GLU A 280 12.31 -6.63 -2.81
N GLU A 281 12.59 -5.78 -1.82
CA GLU A 281 11.63 -5.42 -0.76
C GLU A 281 10.50 -4.47 -1.24
N ILE A 282 10.41 -4.21 -2.55
CA ILE A 282 9.50 -3.24 -3.17
C ILE A 282 9.73 -1.83 -2.57
N SER A 283 10.99 -1.52 -2.29
CA SER A 283 11.42 -0.19 -1.88
C SER A 283 12.07 0.55 -3.05
N HIS A 284 11.95 1.88 -3.06
CA HIS A 284 12.44 2.72 -4.14
C HIS A 284 13.78 3.36 -3.79
N VAL A 285 14.72 3.30 -4.73
CA VAL A 285 16.05 3.90 -4.65
C VAL A 285 16.16 4.96 -5.74
N ASP A 286 16.57 6.17 -5.35
CA ASP A 286 16.78 7.32 -6.23
C ASP A 286 18.25 7.35 -6.73
N HIS A 287 18.45 7.23 -8.05
CA HIS A 287 19.76 7.33 -8.71
C HIS A 287 20.01 8.71 -9.35
N GLY A 288 19.13 9.69 -9.08
CA GLY A 288 19.20 11.06 -9.55
C GLY A 288 18.51 11.28 -10.90
N THR A 289 18.87 12.38 -11.56
CA THR A 289 18.27 12.75 -12.85
C THR A 289 18.58 11.70 -13.91
N ALA A 290 17.52 11.18 -14.55
CA ALA A 290 17.66 10.28 -15.67
C ALA A 290 18.39 10.98 -16.83
N PRO A 291 19.28 10.25 -17.54
CA PRO A 291 19.95 10.78 -18.70
C PRO A 291 18.94 11.06 -19.83
N VAL A 292 19.39 11.80 -20.85
CA VAL A 292 18.56 12.07 -22.02
C VAL A 292 18.09 10.78 -22.69
N GLU A 293 16.90 10.85 -23.27
CA GLU A 293 16.30 9.74 -24.00
C GLU A 293 17.27 9.17 -25.05
N GLY A 294 17.57 7.88 -24.94
CA GLY A 294 18.56 7.17 -25.76
C GLY A 294 19.93 6.94 -25.10
N ALA A 295 20.26 7.66 -24.00
CA ALA A 295 21.44 7.39 -23.17
C ALA A 295 21.11 6.63 -21.86
N GLU A 296 19.82 6.48 -21.55
CA GLU A 296 19.28 5.71 -20.40
C GLU A 296 19.83 4.29 -20.34
N LEU A 297 19.75 3.55 -21.45
CA LEU A 297 20.23 2.18 -21.52
C LEU A 297 21.73 2.06 -21.17
N GLN A 298 22.56 2.95 -21.72
CA GLN A 298 24.00 2.92 -21.42
C GLN A 298 24.27 3.16 -19.93
N THR A 299 23.52 4.07 -19.31
CA THR A 299 23.66 4.36 -17.88
C THR A 299 23.27 3.16 -17.03
N ILE A 300 22.20 2.45 -17.41
CA ILE A 300 21.76 1.22 -16.72
C ILE A 300 22.79 0.11 -16.90
N VAL A 301 23.34 -0.06 -18.10
CA VAL A 301 24.45 -0.99 -18.35
C VAL A 301 25.64 -0.66 -17.46
N ASP A 302 26.02 0.61 -17.36
CA ASP A 302 27.14 1.04 -16.53
C ASP A 302 26.89 0.80 -15.03
N LEU A 303 25.65 0.94 -14.56
CA LEU A 303 25.26 0.65 -13.16
C LEU A 303 25.35 -0.83 -12.85
N VAL A 304 24.82 -1.68 -13.74
CA VAL A 304 24.86 -3.14 -13.59
C VAL A 304 26.31 -3.65 -13.62
N MET A 305 27.12 -3.12 -14.55
CA MET A 305 28.51 -3.56 -14.72
C MET A 305 29.45 -3.04 -13.62
N LYS A 306 29.17 -1.88 -13.01
CA LYS A 306 30.00 -1.34 -11.91
C LYS A 306 29.93 -2.22 -10.66
N GLU A 307 28.76 -2.77 -10.35
CA GLU A 307 28.59 -3.69 -9.21
C GLU A 307 29.35 -5.01 -9.40
N GLU A 308 29.48 -5.51 -10.65
CA GLU A 308 30.29 -6.71 -10.93
C GLU A 308 31.80 -6.55 -10.61
N VAL A 309 32.30 -5.31 -10.55
CA VAL A 309 33.73 -5.03 -10.28
C VAL A 309 34.01 -4.84 -8.79
N GLU A 310 32.97 -4.53 -8.00
CA GLU A 310 33.08 -4.27 -6.56
C GLU A 310 32.63 -5.45 -5.67
N ALA A 311 31.99 -6.48 -6.24
CA ALA A 311 31.63 -7.76 -5.60
C ALA A 311 32.74 -8.82 -5.71
#